data_AF-U2SNP7-F1
#
_entry.id   AF-U2SNP7-F1
#
_cell.length_a   1.000
_cell.length_b   1.000
_cell.length_c   1.000
_cell.angle_alpha   90.00
_cell.angle_beta   90.00
_cell.angle_gamma   90.00
#
_symmetry.space_group_name_H-M   'P 1'
#
loop_
_entity.id
_entity.type
_entity.pdbx_description
1 polymer ?
#
loop_
_entity_poly.entity_id
_entity_poly.type
_entity_poly.pdbx_seq_one_letter_code
_entity_poly.pdbx_strand_id
1 'polypeptide(L)'
;MKLTEKQKRFADHYIETGNATESAVKAGYSKKTAAVIAAENLIKPNIKTYIDGKLKALESERTASAKEVLEMLTSSMRGEIKEEVVVVEGTGDGCSDARIIEKQIGLKDRIKAAELLGKRYRLFTDKVEVEGVLPVMIVGEDDLEE
;
A
#
# COMPACT_ATOMS: atom_id res chain seq x y z
N MET A 1 4.90 17.50 25.13
CA MET A 1 6.21 18.21 25.07
C MET A 1 6.71 18.22 23.64
N LYS A 2 7.30 19.34 23.19
CA LYS A 2 7.88 19.51 21.84
C LYS A 2 9.28 18.89 21.79
N LEU A 3 9.65 18.21 20.69
CA LEU A 3 11.00 17.68 20.52
C LEU A 3 12.02 18.81 20.47
N THR A 4 13.15 18.61 21.14
CA THR A 4 14.34 19.45 20.96
C THR A 4 14.97 19.18 19.59
N GLU A 5 15.71 20.15 19.06
CA GLU A 5 16.38 20.02 17.76
C GLU A 5 17.33 18.83 17.72
N LYS A 6 18.02 18.55 18.83
CA LYS A 6 18.94 17.41 18.96
C LYS A 6 18.22 16.06 18.91
N GLN A 7 17.03 15.97 19.51
CA GLN A 7 16.20 14.77 19.45
C GLN A 7 15.60 14.55 18.07
N LYS A 8 15.28 15.63 17.32
CA LYS A 8 14.84 15.51 15.93
C LYS A 8 15.95 14.95 15.05
N ARG A 9 17.15 15.53 15.11
CA ARG A 9 18.31 15.02 14.36
C ARG A 9 18.63 13.57 14.68
N PHE A 10 18.50 13.16 15.95
CA PHE A 10 18.63 11.77 16.35
C PHE A 10 17.61 10.88 15.65
N ALA A 11 16.33 11.27 15.69
CA ALA A 11 15.26 10.51 15.07
C ALA A 11 15.43 10.42 13.54
N ASP A 12 15.78 11.53 12.87
CA ASP A 12 15.98 11.55 11.43
C ASP A 12 17.13 10.62 11.01
N HIS A 13 18.29 10.67 11.69
CA HIS A 13 19.40 9.74 11.43
C HIS A 13 19.07 8.30 11.78
N TYR A 14 18.22 8.07 12.78
CA TYR A 14 17.80 6.72 13.15
C TYR A 14 16.92 6.09 12.07
N ILE A 15 16.04 6.87 11.46
CA ILE A 15 15.25 6.45 10.31
C ILE A 15 16.15 6.10 9.11
N GLU A 16 17.22 6.88 8.88
CA GLU A 16 18.16 6.64 7.78
C GLU A 16 19.06 5.41 7.99
N THR A 17 19.58 5.23 9.20
CA THR A 17 20.67 4.27 9.47
C THR A 17 20.21 2.98 10.15
N GLY A 18 19.08 2.99 10.84
CA GLY A 18 18.64 1.90 11.71
C GLY A 18 19.54 1.64 12.94
N ASN A 19 20.60 2.44 13.14
CA ASN A 19 21.56 2.28 14.22
C ASN A 19 21.42 3.42 15.25
N ALA A 20 20.93 3.08 16.44
CA ALA A 20 20.65 4.07 17.48
C ALA A 20 21.92 4.79 17.98
N THR A 21 23.02 4.06 18.21
CA THR A 21 24.26 4.63 18.74
C THR A 21 24.90 5.57 17.71
N GLU A 22 24.97 5.14 16.44
CA GLU A 22 25.48 5.96 15.34
C GLU A 22 24.65 7.24 15.16
N SER A 23 23.33 7.11 15.22
CA SER A 23 22.39 8.23 15.11
C SER A 23 22.56 9.24 16.24
N ALA A 24 22.83 8.78 17.46
CA ALA A 24 23.12 9.68 18.58
C ALA A 24 24.44 10.43 18.39
N VAL A 25 25.47 9.77 17.86
CA VAL A 25 26.75 10.43 17.54
C VAL A 25 26.54 11.49 16.45
N LYS A 26 25.84 11.16 15.35
CA LYS A 26 25.54 12.09 14.25
C LYS A 26 24.66 13.26 14.70
N ALA A 27 23.72 13.03 15.61
CA ALA A 27 22.91 14.08 16.24
C ALA A 27 23.68 14.98 17.22
N GLY A 28 24.98 14.72 17.43
CA GLY A 28 25.87 15.56 18.24
C GLY A 28 25.90 15.21 19.73
N TYR A 29 25.46 14.01 20.13
CA TYR A 29 25.67 13.52 21.50
C TYR A 29 27.13 13.07 21.70
N SER A 30 27.60 13.11 22.95
CA SER A 30 28.96 12.67 23.27
C SER A 30 29.13 11.20 22.93
N LYS A 31 30.20 10.85 22.20
CA LYS A 31 30.50 9.46 21.82
C LYS A 31 30.56 8.51 23.03
N LYS A 32 31.04 9.01 24.17
CA LYS A 32 31.14 8.22 25.42
C LYS A 32 29.78 7.79 25.98
N THR A 33 28.74 8.61 25.76
CA THR A 33 27.40 8.38 26.32
C THR A 33 26.33 8.12 25.24
N ALA A 34 26.73 8.10 23.96
CA ALA A 34 25.82 7.99 22.82
C ALA A 34 24.93 6.74 22.90
N ALA A 35 25.49 5.59 23.29
CA ALA A 35 24.71 4.34 23.40
C ALA A 35 23.61 4.43 24.47
N VAL A 36 23.94 4.98 25.65
CA VAL A 36 22.99 5.15 26.76
C VAL A 36 21.90 6.15 26.39
N ILE A 37 22.29 7.31 25.84
CA ILE A 37 21.35 8.35 25.43
C ILE A 37 20.47 7.88 24.27
N ALA A 38 21.00 7.09 23.34
CA ALA A 38 20.24 6.52 22.24
C ALA A 38 19.12 5.61 22.78
N ALA A 39 19.46 4.69 23.69
CA ALA A 39 18.47 3.81 24.32
C ALA A 39 17.39 4.61 25.07
N GLU A 40 17.80 5.63 25.84
CA GLU A 40 16.86 6.51 26.53
C GLU A 40 15.94 7.26 25.55
N ASN A 41 16.51 7.80 24.46
CA ASN A 41 15.74 8.52 23.44
C ASN A 41 14.70 7.64 22.75
N LEU A 42 14.99 6.36 22.50
CA LEU A 42 14.03 5.43 21.89
C LEU A 42 12.84 5.10 22.81
N ILE A 43 13.03 5.17 24.13
CA ILE A 43 11.97 4.90 25.11
C ILE A 43 11.06 6.14 25.30
N LYS A 44 11.58 7.34 25.05
CA LYS A 44 10.82 8.59 25.22
C LYS A 44 9.62 8.64 24.25
N PRO A 45 8.36 8.71 24.75
CA PRO A 45 7.17 8.60 23.92
C PRO A 45 7.11 9.63 22.80
N ASN A 46 7.53 10.88 23.06
CA ASN A 46 7.53 11.94 22.06
C ASN A 46 8.45 11.64 20.87
N ILE A 47 9.64 11.08 21.12
CA ILE A 47 10.60 10.73 20.06
C ILE A 47 10.09 9.53 19.28
N LYS A 48 9.59 8.51 19.97
CA LYS A 48 8.96 7.34 19.35
C LYS A 48 7.81 7.74 18.42
N THR A 49 6.88 8.58 18.90
CA THR A 49 5.77 9.09 18.08
C THR A 49 6.26 9.87 16.85
N TYR A 50 7.35 10.63 16.97
CA TYR A 50 7.94 11.34 15.83
C TYR A 50 8.53 10.37 14.79
N ILE A 51 9.27 9.35 15.23
CA ILE A 51 9.83 8.30 14.36
C ILE A 51 8.71 7.54 13.67
N ASP A 52 7.73 7.04 14.42
CA ASP A 52 6.59 6.28 13.89
C ASP A 52 5.80 7.11 12.87
N GLY A 53 5.59 8.40 13.16
CA GLY A 53 4.92 9.32 12.23
C GLY A 53 5.68 9.52 10.93
N LYS A 54 7.00 9.69 10.99
CA LYS A 54 7.86 9.82 9.80
C LYS A 54 7.92 8.54 8.99
N LEU A 55 8.07 7.39 9.64
CA LEU A 55 8.07 6.08 8.98
C LEU A 55 6.73 5.81 8.28
N LYS A 56 5.61 6.12 8.94
CA LYS A 56 4.29 6.00 8.34
C LYS A 56 4.09 6.93 7.15
N ALA A 57 4.63 8.14 7.20
CA ALA A 57 4.60 9.08 6.07
C ALA A 57 5.44 8.55 4.89
N LEU A 58 6.65 8.07 5.15
CA LEU A 58 7.52 7.42 4.15
C LEU A 58 6.86 6.18 3.54
N GLU A 59 6.20 5.37 4.35
CA GLU A 59 5.45 4.20 3.90
C GLU A 59 4.30 4.61 2.97
N SER A 60 3.52 5.63 3.36
CA SER A 60 2.42 6.15 2.52
C SER A 60 2.88 6.82 1.24
N GLU A 61 4.08 7.41 1.20
CA GLU A 61 4.62 8.04 -0.01
C GLU A 61 5.16 7.01 -1.01
N ARG A 62 5.73 5.90 -0.51
CA ARG A 62 6.36 4.88 -1.35
C ARG A 62 5.41 3.79 -1.80
N THR A 63 4.36 3.51 -1.02
CA THR A 63 3.47 2.37 -1.24
C THR A 63 2.02 2.80 -1.05
N ALA A 64 1.19 2.50 -2.04
CA ALA A 64 -0.24 2.76 -1.93
C ALA A 64 -0.85 1.92 -0.80
N SER A 65 -1.58 2.58 0.10
CA SER A 65 -2.29 1.87 1.16
C SER A 65 -3.50 1.11 0.62
N ALA A 66 -3.99 0.10 1.33
CA ALA A 66 -5.22 -0.60 0.93
C ALA A 66 -6.42 0.37 0.78
N LYS A 67 -6.48 1.44 1.60
CA LYS A 67 -7.52 2.47 1.49
C LYS A 67 -7.39 3.26 0.19
N GLU A 68 -6.17 3.68 -0.14
CA GLU A 68 -5.87 4.44 -1.35
C GLU A 68 -6.17 3.65 -2.62
N VAL A 69 -5.84 2.36 -2.64
CA VAL A 69 -6.21 1.46 -3.75
C VAL A 69 -7.73 1.43 -3.94
N LEU A 70 -8.51 1.36 -2.84
CA LEU A 70 -9.97 1.35 -2.93
C LEU A 70 -10.55 2.70 -3.39
N GLU A 71 -9.96 3.80 -2.94
CA GLU A 71 -10.32 5.15 -3.39
C GLU A 71 -10.06 5.30 -4.90
N MET A 72 -8.87 4.89 -5.36
CA MET A 72 -8.51 4.91 -6.77
C MET A 72 -9.43 4.03 -7.63
N LEU A 73 -9.76 2.81 -7.18
CA LEU A 73 -10.72 1.94 -7.87
C LEU A 73 -12.12 2.57 -7.91
N THR A 74 -12.54 3.24 -6.83
CA THR A 74 -13.84 3.92 -6.77
C THR A 74 -13.90 5.08 -7.76
N SER A 75 -12.87 5.94 -7.78
CA SER A 75 -12.78 7.05 -8.74
C SER A 75 -12.67 6.56 -10.19
N SER A 76 -11.95 5.46 -10.42
CA SER A 76 -11.91 4.79 -11.72
C SER A 76 -13.31 4.36 -12.16
N MET A 77 -14.01 3.59 -11.33
CA MET A 77 -15.39 3.13 -11.62
C MET A 77 -16.34 4.30 -11.93
N ARG A 78 -16.23 5.40 -11.19
CA ARG A 78 -17.05 6.62 -11.38
C ARG A 78 -16.67 7.45 -12.61
N GLY A 79 -15.52 7.18 -13.25
CA GLY A 79 -15.04 7.94 -14.40
C GLY A 79 -14.47 9.32 -14.03
N GLU A 80 -14.01 9.45 -12.79
CA GLU A 80 -13.39 10.69 -12.28
C GLU A 80 -11.93 10.80 -12.74
N ILE A 81 -11.29 9.67 -13.04
CA ILE A 81 -9.90 9.61 -13.55
C ILE A 81 -9.88 9.83 -15.07
N LYS A 82 -8.94 10.66 -15.51
CA LYS A 82 -8.63 10.88 -16.93
C LYS A 82 -7.36 10.15 -17.34
N GLU A 83 -7.30 9.76 -18.60
CA GLU A 83 -6.11 9.23 -19.27
C GLU A 83 -5.75 10.11 -20.46
N GLU A 84 -4.46 10.20 -20.74
CA GLU A 84 -3.93 10.82 -21.94
C GLU A 84 -3.92 9.79 -23.09
N VAL A 85 -4.46 10.18 -24.23
CA VAL A 85 -4.42 9.37 -25.46
C VAL A 85 -3.88 10.18 -26.62
N VAL A 86 -3.09 9.51 -27.46
CA VAL A 86 -2.62 10.09 -28.72
C VAL A 86 -3.72 9.89 -29.77
N VAL A 87 -4.20 10.99 -30.32
CA VAL A 87 -5.11 11.02 -31.46
C VAL A 87 -4.37 11.54 -32.69
N VAL A 88 -4.70 10.99 -33.84
CA VAL A 88 -4.18 11.43 -35.13
C VAL A 88 -5.30 12.15 -35.85
N GLU A 89 -5.12 13.44 -36.09
CA GLU A 89 -6.07 14.29 -36.80
C GLU A 89 -5.55 14.57 -38.20
N GLY A 90 -6.40 14.40 -39.22
CA GLY A 90 -6.06 14.79 -40.59
C GLY A 90 -6.02 16.31 -40.72
N THR A 91 -4.92 16.86 -41.21
CA THR A 91 -4.75 18.32 -41.37
C THR A 91 -5.06 18.79 -42.80
N GLY A 92 -5.33 17.87 -43.73
CA GLY A 92 -5.51 18.14 -45.16
C GLY A 92 -4.32 17.65 -45.98
N ASP A 93 -4.42 17.67 -47.31
CA ASP A 93 -3.33 17.35 -48.25
C ASP A 93 -2.60 16.00 -48.02
N GLY A 94 -3.33 14.99 -47.53
CA GLY A 94 -2.74 13.69 -47.20
C GLY A 94 -1.80 13.69 -45.98
N CYS A 95 -1.80 14.78 -45.20
CA CYS A 95 -1.01 14.93 -43.98
C CYS A 95 -1.87 14.70 -42.72
N SER A 96 -1.20 14.25 -41.67
CA SER A 96 -1.79 14.04 -40.34
C SER A 96 -0.89 14.60 -39.26
N ASP A 97 -1.51 15.08 -38.17
CA ASP A 97 -0.81 15.56 -36.98
C ASP A 97 -1.24 14.75 -35.76
N ALA A 98 -0.27 14.43 -34.90
CA ALA A 98 -0.50 13.64 -33.70
C ALA A 98 -0.62 14.58 -32.49
N ARG A 99 -1.71 14.44 -31.73
CA ARG A 99 -1.99 15.28 -30.55
C ARG A 99 -2.31 14.41 -29.35
N ILE A 100 -1.85 14.84 -28.18
CA ILE A 100 -2.22 14.23 -26.92
C ILE A 100 -3.46 14.94 -26.41
N ILE A 101 -4.52 14.17 -26.14
CA ILE A 101 -5.73 14.68 -25.50
C ILE A 101 -5.98 13.94 -24.19
N GLU A 102 -6.52 14.63 -23.20
CA GLU A 102 -7.05 14.00 -21.99
C GLU A 102 -8.52 13.63 -22.19
N LYS A 103 -8.86 12.38 -21.92
CA LYS A 103 -10.25 11.91 -21.86
C LYS A 103 -10.48 11.07 -20.61
N GLN A 104 -11.73 10.75 -20.28
CA GLN A 104 -12.02 9.78 -19.23
C GLN A 104 -11.40 8.41 -19.57
N ILE A 105 -11.03 7.65 -18.53
CA ILE A 105 -10.58 6.27 -18.71
C ILE A 105 -11.63 5.43 -19.45
N GLY A 106 -11.17 4.45 -20.22
CA GLY A 106 -12.03 3.57 -21.01
C GLY A 106 -13.07 2.82 -20.18
N LEU A 107 -14.24 2.54 -20.77
CA LEU A 107 -15.31 1.80 -20.09
C LEU A 107 -14.85 0.42 -19.59
N LYS A 108 -13.91 -0.23 -20.29
CA LYS A 108 -13.31 -1.51 -19.89
C LYS A 108 -12.59 -1.41 -18.55
N ASP A 109 -11.82 -0.34 -18.34
CA ASP A 109 -11.09 -0.11 -17.09
C ASP A 109 -12.04 0.20 -15.93
N ARG A 110 -13.12 0.94 -16.22
CA ARG A 110 -14.19 1.22 -15.25
C ARG A 110 -14.92 -0.05 -14.82
N ILE A 111 -15.24 -0.93 -15.78
CA ILE A 111 -15.84 -2.24 -15.50
C ILE A 111 -14.87 -3.09 -14.68
N LYS A 112 -13.57 -3.05 -14.99
CA LYS A 112 -12.57 -3.79 -14.23
C LYS A 112 -12.48 -3.31 -12.78
N ALA A 113 -12.54 -1.99 -12.56
CA ALA A 113 -12.58 -1.43 -11.21
C ALA A 113 -13.83 -1.86 -10.44
N ALA A 114 -15.00 -1.87 -11.09
CA ALA A 114 -16.24 -2.37 -10.51
C ALA A 114 -16.17 -3.87 -10.15
N GLU A 115 -15.57 -4.69 -11.02
CA GLU A 115 -15.34 -6.12 -10.78
C GLU A 115 -14.45 -6.35 -9.55
N LEU A 116 -13.35 -5.62 -9.42
CA LEU A 116 -12.43 -5.75 -8.28
C LEU A 116 -13.08 -5.31 -6.96
N LEU A 117 -13.85 -4.21 -6.99
CA LEU A 117 -14.64 -3.77 -5.84
C LEU A 117 -15.72 -4.80 -5.47
N GLY A 118 -16.45 -5.33 -6.46
CA GLY A 118 -17.47 -6.36 -6.24
C GLY A 118 -16.90 -7.65 -5.67
N LYS A 119 -15.71 -8.07 -6.10
CA LYS A 119 -14.98 -9.22 -5.52
C LYS A 119 -14.66 -8.99 -4.04
N ARG A 120 -14.19 -7.80 -3.67
CA ARG A 120 -13.95 -7.44 -2.26
C ARG A 120 -15.22 -7.54 -1.40
N TYR A 121 -16.36 -7.12 -1.95
CA TYR A 121 -17.66 -7.18 -1.27
C TYR A 121 -18.39 -8.52 -1.44
N ARG A 122 -17.76 -9.51 -2.08
CA ARG A 122 -18.36 -10.84 -2.36
C ARG A 122 -19.70 -10.76 -3.11
N LEU A 123 -19.83 -9.79 -4.02
CA LEU A 123 -21.03 -9.63 -4.85
C LEU A 123 -21.14 -10.71 -5.95
N PHE A 124 -20.02 -11.36 -6.26
CA PHE A 124 -19.97 -12.43 -7.25
C PHE A 124 -19.82 -13.77 -6.54
N THR A 125 -20.65 -14.74 -6.95
CA THR A 125 -20.57 -16.13 -6.50
C THR A 125 -20.37 -17.00 -7.72
N ASP A 126 -19.28 -17.77 -7.73
CA ASP A 126 -19.07 -18.78 -8.76
C ASP A 126 -19.90 -20.01 -8.39
N LYS A 127 -20.83 -20.40 -9.27
CA LYS A 127 -21.50 -21.69 -9.15
C LYS A 127 -20.55 -22.76 -9.67
N VAL A 128 -20.20 -23.69 -8.79
CA VAL A 128 -19.48 -24.90 -9.16
C VAL A 128 -20.49 -26.05 -9.12
N GLU A 129 -20.83 -26.59 -10.28
CA GLU A 129 -21.58 -27.84 -10.38
C GLU A 129 -20.59 -29.01 -10.25
N VAL A 130 -20.75 -29.81 -9.19
CA VAL A 130 -19.96 -31.02 -8.98
C VAL A 130 -20.86 -32.22 -9.21
N GLU A 131 -20.76 -32.82 -10.39
CA GLU A 131 -21.34 -34.14 -10.65
C GLU A 131 -20.28 -35.20 -10.29
N GLY A 132 -20.37 -35.73 -9.07
CA GLY A 132 -19.53 -36.82 -8.61
C GLY A 132 -20.27 -37.64 -7.58
N VAL A 133 -20.29 -38.96 -7.76
CA VAL A 133 -20.71 -39.89 -6.71
C VAL A 133 -19.60 -39.88 -5.67
N LEU A 134 -19.76 -39.11 -4.60
CA LEU A 134 -18.84 -39.17 -3.46
C LEU A 134 -18.96 -40.57 -2.84
N PRO A 135 -17.91 -41.42 -2.88
CA PRO A 135 -17.97 -42.70 -2.20
C PRO A 135 -18.10 -42.44 -0.70
N VAL A 136 -19.22 -42.87 -0.12
CA VAL A 136 -19.44 -42.81 1.32
C VAL A 136 -18.53 -43.86 1.95
N MET A 137 -17.43 -43.41 2.56
CA MET A 137 -16.56 -44.27 3.34
C MET A 137 -17.13 -44.35 4.77
N ILE A 138 -17.86 -45.42 5.07
CA ILE A 138 -18.31 -45.72 6.44
C ILE A 138 -17.11 -46.34 7.16
N VAL A 139 -16.56 -45.64 8.14
CA VAL A 139 -15.49 -46.14 9.01
C VAL A 139 -16.12 -46.52 10.34
N GLY A 140 -16.14 -47.82 10.66
CA GLY A 140 -16.73 -48.31 11.92
C GLY A 140 -17.19 -49.77 11.95
N GLU A 141 -16.93 -50.60 10.92
CA GLU A 141 -17.26 -52.04 11.01
C GLU A 141 -16.30 -52.84 11.92
N ASP A 142 -15.18 -52.26 12.35
CA ASP A 142 -14.20 -52.94 13.22
C ASP A 142 -14.67 -53.08 14.70
N ASP A 143 -15.79 -52.49 15.09
CA ASP A 143 -16.37 -52.61 16.46
C ASP A 143 -17.56 -53.58 16.55
N LEU A 144 -17.87 -54.34 15.48
CA LEU A 144 -18.84 -55.45 15.54
C LEU A 144 -18.10 -56.77 15.76
N GLU A 145 -17.58 -56.97 16.98
CA GLU A 145 -17.26 -58.30 17.49
C GLU A 145 -18.55 -59.14 17.62
N GLU A 146 -18.46 -60.45 17.34
CA GLU A 146 -19.55 -61.46 17.42
C GLU A 146 -20.36 -61.45 18.73
#